data_AF-A0A4Z1L4K1-F1
#
_entry.id   AF-A0A4Z1L4K1-F1
#
_cell.length_a   1.000
_cell.length_b   1.000
_cell.length_c   1.000
_cell.angle_alpha   90.00
_cell.angle_beta   90.00
_cell.angle_gamma   90.00
#
_symmetry.space_group_name_H-M   'P 1'
#
loop_
_entity.id
_entity.type
_entity.pdbx_description
1 polymer ?
#
loop_
_entity_poly.entity_id
_entity_poly.type
_entity_poly.pdbx_seq_one_letter_code
_entity_poly.pdbx_strand_id
1 'polypeptide(L)'
;MPSTQVLSRIGAALLLAAGSVNAAYTLADSYDHTNFFSEFSFFSGADPTNGMVAYQSASAANKTALAGYTKNAGVNSVYLGVDHTTSLSGTAGRASTRVSSKKVYTHGLFIADIAHMPEGCGTWPALWSFGPSWPANGEIDVIEGVNAGTTNQVTLHTSQGCVMSNSGSDAGTTLVGSDCNAGGGNTGCGQTVKNTATYGPAFNAAGGGVYAWEWTSSYIAIYFFSRTAIPANI
;
A
#
# COMPACT_ATOMS: atom_id res chain seq x y z
N MET A 1 37.46 36.05 -61.33
CA MET A 1 36.66 34.81 -61.50
C MET A 1 36.96 33.90 -60.31
N PRO A 2 35.96 33.19 -59.77
CA PRO A 2 35.66 33.24 -58.34
C PRO A 2 36.43 32.25 -57.46
N SER A 3 36.45 32.66 -56.19
CA SER A 3 36.72 31.94 -54.95
C SER A 3 35.98 30.60 -54.84
N THR A 4 36.67 29.59 -54.31
CA THR A 4 36.05 28.48 -53.58
C THR A 4 36.92 28.15 -52.35
N GLN A 5 36.65 28.86 -51.25
CA GLN A 5 37.08 28.41 -49.93
C GLN A 5 36.23 27.22 -49.50
N VAL A 6 36.87 26.07 -49.30
CA VAL A 6 36.26 24.88 -48.70
C VAL A 6 36.17 25.12 -47.20
N LEU A 7 35.00 25.56 -46.73
CA LEU A 7 34.65 25.62 -45.32
C LEU A 7 34.39 24.19 -44.82
N SER A 8 35.42 23.56 -44.25
CA SER A 8 35.25 22.36 -43.44
C SER A 8 34.53 22.74 -42.14
N ARG A 9 33.23 22.47 -42.07
CA ARG A 9 32.47 22.56 -40.83
C ARG A 9 32.74 21.32 -39.99
N ILE A 10 33.71 21.42 -39.08
CA ILE A 10 33.82 20.48 -37.96
C ILE A 10 32.65 20.79 -37.02
N GLY A 11 31.54 20.08 -37.19
CA GLY A 11 30.44 20.11 -36.23
C GLY A 11 30.89 19.43 -34.95
N ALA A 12 31.16 20.22 -33.91
CA ALA A 12 31.31 19.69 -32.56
C ALA A 12 29.95 19.15 -32.12
N ALA A 13 29.78 17.84 -32.16
CA ALA A 13 28.65 17.18 -31.53
C ALA A 13 28.81 17.35 -30.01
N LEU A 14 28.07 18.30 -29.41
CA LEU A 14 27.85 18.30 -27.97
C LEU A 14 27.07 17.03 -27.63
N LEU A 15 27.78 15.99 -27.19
CA LEU A 15 27.17 14.92 -26.41
C LEU A 15 26.72 15.55 -25.08
N LEU A 16 25.46 15.97 -25.04
CA LEU A 16 24.73 16.13 -23.79
C LEU A 16 24.66 14.74 -23.16
N ALA A 17 25.62 14.43 -22.30
CA ALA A 17 25.47 13.36 -21.33
C ALA A 17 24.28 13.76 -20.45
N ALA A 18 23.09 13.27 -20.80
CA ALA A 18 21.96 13.26 -19.89
C ALA A 18 22.39 12.40 -18.70
N GLY A 19 22.92 13.05 -17.65
CA GLY A 19 23.12 12.39 -16.38
C GLY A 19 21.75 11.88 -15.95
N SER A 20 21.59 10.56 -15.87
CA SER A 20 20.44 9.98 -15.19
C SER A 20 20.49 10.50 -13.76
N VAL A 21 19.61 11.45 -13.45
CA VAL A 21 19.37 11.84 -12.06
C VAL A 21 18.66 10.63 -11.46
N ASN A 22 19.43 9.68 -10.92
CA ASN A 22 18.88 8.68 -10.02
C ASN A 22 18.37 9.46 -8.81
N ALA A 23 17.06 9.62 -8.69
CA ALA A 23 16.46 10.09 -7.46
C ALA A 23 16.83 9.08 -6.37
N ALA A 24 17.84 9.43 -5.57
CA ALA A 24 18.25 8.61 -4.45
C ALA A 24 17.27 8.88 -3.29
N TYR A 25 16.48 7.89 -2.92
CA TYR A 25 15.68 7.94 -1.71
C TYR A 25 16.61 7.91 -0.49
N THR A 26 16.26 8.70 0.52
CA THR A 26 16.89 8.64 1.84
C THR A 26 15.84 8.23 2.85
N LEU A 27 16.21 7.37 3.80
CA LEU A 27 15.32 6.96 4.88
C LEU A 27 14.86 8.18 5.68
N ALA A 28 13.55 8.45 5.65
CA ALA A 28 12.94 9.52 6.44
C ALA A 28 12.51 9.01 7.82
N ASP A 29 11.87 7.84 7.87
CA ASP A 29 11.32 7.24 9.07
C ASP A 29 11.39 5.71 8.96
N SER A 30 11.51 5.05 10.11
CA SER A 30 11.41 3.59 10.22
C SER A 30 10.45 3.25 11.35
N TYR A 31 9.54 2.30 11.09
CA TYR A 31 8.56 1.85 12.06
C TYR A 31 8.69 0.35 12.26
N ASP A 32 9.00 -0.06 13.48
CA ASP A 32 9.20 -1.46 13.83
C ASP A 32 8.69 -1.77 15.26
N HIS A 33 9.01 -2.96 15.76
CA HIS A 33 8.62 -3.38 17.11
C HIS A 33 9.11 -2.46 18.25
N THR A 34 10.05 -1.54 18.01
CA THR A 34 10.58 -0.64 19.05
C THR A 34 9.76 0.64 19.20
N ASN A 35 9.07 1.10 18.15
CA ASN A 35 8.40 2.40 18.13
C ASN A 35 6.98 2.40 17.52
N PHE A 36 6.51 1.30 16.91
CA PHE A 36 5.23 1.28 16.18
C PHE A 36 4.06 1.80 17.04
N PHE A 37 3.90 1.28 18.26
CA PHE A 37 2.76 1.67 19.11
C PHE A 37 2.87 3.09 19.68
N SER A 38 4.04 3.73 19.64
CA SER A 38 4.19 5.16 19.95
C SER A 38 3.98 6.06 18.73
N GLU A 39 4.16 5.55 17.52
CA GLU A 39 4.08 6.33 16.27
C GLU A 39 2.73 6.20 15.54
N PHE A 40 1.90 5.24 15.95
CA PHE A 40 0.57 5.01 15.41
C PHE A 40 -0.52 5.31 16.44
N SER A 41 -1.65 5.81 15.96
CA SER A 41 -2.86 6.05 16.74
C SER A 41 -3.86 4.91 16.51
N PHE A 42 -4.55 4.48 17.56
CA PHE A 42 -5.60 3.46 17.48
C PHE A 42 -6.95 4.14 17.31
N PHE A 43 -7.59 3.92 16.17
CA PHE A 43 -8.98 4.30 15.96
C PHE A 43 -9.89 3.34 16.73
N SER A 44 -10.85 3.87 17.47
CA SER A 44 -11.82 3.07 18.24
C SER A 44 -13.26 3.56 18.06
N GLY A 45 -13.51 4.32 16.99
CA GLY A 45 -14.85 4.78 16.63
C GLY A 45 -15.64 3.71 15.88
N ALA A 46 -16.87 4.05 15.49
CA ALA A 46 -17.65 3.26 14.55
C ALA A 46 -16.94 3.19 13.20
N ASP A 47 -17.04 2.04 12.53
CA ASP A 47 -16.37 1.82 11.26
C ASP A 47 -16.96 2.71 10.16
N PRO A 48 -16.17 3.58 9.51
CA PRO A 48 -16.66 4.44 8.43
C PRO A 48 -17.26 3.67 7.25
N THR A 49 -16.85 2.42 7.02
CA THR A 49 -17.40 1.55 5.97
C THR A 49 -18.56 0.69 6.47
N ASN A 50 -19.02 0.90 7.70
CA ASN A 50 -20.16 0.22 8.32
C ASN A 50 -19.98 -1.30 8.48
N GLY A 51 -18.75 -1.78 8.66
CA GLY A 51 -18.46 -3.18 8.91
C GLY A 51 -18.96 -3.68 10.27
N MET A 52 -19.13 -4.99 10.41
CA MET A 52 -19.47 -5.66 11.68
C MET A 52 -18.21 -5.81 12.56
N VAL A 53 -17.63 -4.67 12.93
CA VAL A 53 -16.36 -4.57 13.66
C VAL A 53 -16.49 -3.66 14.88
N ALA A 54 -15.77 -3.98 15.95
CA ALA A 54 -15.66 -3.16 17.14
C ALA A 54 -14.19 -2.77 17.34
N TYR A 55 -13.76 -1.66 16.76
CA TYR A 55 -12.36 -1.24 16.86
C TYR A 55 -11.97 -0.89 18.29
N GLN A 56 -10.84 -1.44 18.74
CA GLN A 56 -10.37 -1.32 20.11
C GLN A 56 -9.36 -0.19 20.27
N SER A 57 -9.44 0.51 21.41
CA SER A 57 -8.36 1.43 21.83
C SER A 57 -7.05 0.66 22.07
N ALA A 58 -5.91 1.36 22.04
CA ALA A 58 -4.61 0.74 22.30
C ALA A 58 -4.56 -0.02 23.64
N SER A 59 -5.15 0.54 24.71
CA SER A 59 -5.19 -0.15 26.01
C SER A 59 -6.06 -1.41 25.99
N ALA A 60 -7.19 -1.40 25.29
CA ALA A 60 -8.06 -2.57 25.19
C ALA A 60 -7.40 -3.65 24.33
N ALA A 61 -6.88 -3.29 23.16
CA ALA A 61 -6.20 -4.19 22.25
C ALA A 61 -4.98 -4.89 22.90
N ASN A 62 -4.20 -4.16 23.73
CA ASN A 62 -3.10 -4.76 24.48
C ASN A 62 -3.61 -5.77 25.53
N LYS A 63 -4.66 -5.41 26.29
CA LYS A 63 -5.25 -6.30 27.32
C LYS A 63 -5.84 -7.58 26.72
N THR A 64 -6.37 -7.51 25.50
CA THR A 64 -7.00 -8.64 24.81
C THR A 64 -6.09 -9.30 23.77
N ALA A 65 -4.80 -8.98 23.78
CA ALA A 65 -3.79 -9.52 22.84
C ALA A 65 -4.14 -9.36 21.35
N LEU A 66 -4.93 -8.34 21.00
CA LEU A 66 -5.22 -7.96 19.61
C LEU A 66 -4.11 -7.10 19.02
N ALA A 67 -3.31 -6.44 19.86
CA ALA A 67 -2.14 -5.70 19.44
C ALA A 67 -0.97 -5.99 20.39
N GLY A 68 0.21 -6.23 19.83
CA GLY A 68 1.42 -6.46 20.62
C GLY A 68 2.60 -6.82 19.75
N TYR A 69 3.51 -7.61 20.31
CA TYR A 69 4.69 -8.10 19.60
C TYR A 69 4.60 -9.60 19.42
N THR A 70 5.10 -10.07 18.29
CA THR A 70 5.25 -11.49 18.00
C THR A 70 6.66 -11.76 17.47
N LYS A 71 7.03 -13.04 17.39
CA LYS A 71 8.27 -13.46 16.79
C LYS A 71 7.98 -14.41 15.64
N ASN A 72 8.27 -13.98 14.42
CA ASN A 72 8.09 -14.78 13.21
C ASN A 72 9.47 -15.08 12.61
N ALA A 73 9.78 -16.36 12.40
CA ALA A 73 11.06 -16.83 11.85
C ALA A 73 12.31 -16.20 12.52
N GLY A 74 12.23 -15.94 13.83
CA GLY A 74 13.34 -15.33 14.59
C GLY A 74 13.34 -13.81 14.64
N VAL A 75 12.48 -13.13 13.88
CA VAL A 75 12.37 -11.66 13.79
C VAL A 75 11.27 -11.16 14.72
N ASN A 76 11.57 -10.13 15.52
CA ASN A 76 10.54 -9.44 16.30
C ASN A 76 9.67 -8.60 15.36
N SER A 77 8.36 -8.79 15.44
CA SER A 77 7.39 -8.13 14.57
C SER A 77 6.26 -7.54 15.38
N VAL A 78 5.64 -6.51 14.83
CA VAL A 78 4.36 -5.98 15.31
C VAL A 78 3.27 -6.99 14.96
N TYR A 79 2.37 -7.27 15.92
CA TYR A 79 1.16 -8.04 15.70
C TYR A 79 -0.06 -7.13 15.83
N LEU A 80 -0.93 -7.19 14.83
CA LEU A 80 -2.25 -6.57 14.81
C LEU A 80 -3.24 -7.66 14.38
N GLY A 81 -4.26 -7.90 15.19
CA GLY A 81 -5.15 -9.04 15.04
C GLY A 81 -6.60 -8.73 15.41
N VAL A 82 -7.39 -9.80 15.43
CA VAL A 82 -8.83 -9.78 15.69
C VAL A 82 -9.19 -10.83 16.74
N ASP A 83 -10.32 -10.61 17.41
CA ASP A 83 -10.87 -11.62 18.30
C ASP A 83 -11.33 -12.84 17.49
N HIS A 84 -10.70 -13.97 17.75
CA HIS A 84 -10.93 -15.26 17.11
C HIS A 84 -11.40 -16.33 18.12
N THR A 85 -11.87 -15.90 19.29
CA THR A 85 -12.25 -16.79 20.41
C THR A 85 -13.70 -16.60 20.83
N THR A 86 -14.24 -15.38 20.77
CA THR A 86 -15.59 -15.09 21.24
C THR A 86 -16.63 -15.41 20.17
N SER A 87 -17.67 -16.14 20.56
CA SER A 87 -18.91 -16.28 19.81
C SER A 87 -19.78 -15.04 20.02
N LEU A 88 -20.10 -14.36 18.92
CA LEU A 88 -20.91 -13.13 18.93
C LEU A 88 -22.36 -13.46 18.55
N SER A 89 -23.30 -12.66 19.01
CA SER A 89 -24.72 -12.76 18.65
C SER A 89 -25.28 -11.42 18.18
N GLY A 90 -26.35 -11.49 17.38
CA GLY A 90 -27.02 -10.30 16.85
C GLY A 90 -26.11 -9.47 15.93
N THR A 91 -26.03 -8.17 16.20
CA THR A 91 -25.29 -7.18 15.41
C THR A 91 -23.96 -6.77 16.06
N ALA A 92 -23.49 -7.53 17.06
CA ALA A 92 -22.25 -7.22 17.75
C ALA A 92 -21.04 -7.32 16.80
N GLY A 93 -20.25 -6.25 16.76
CA GLY A 93 -19.02 -6.19 15.96
C GLY A 93 -17.90 -7.06 16.55
N ARG A 94 -17.12 -7.72 15.69
CA ARG A 94 -15.92 -8.47 16.12
C ARG A 94 -14.81 -7.51 16.50
N ALA A 95 -14.16 -7.73 17.64
CA ALA A 95 -13.09 -6.85 18.09
C ALA A 95 -11.88 -6.92 17.13
N SER A 96 -11.37 -5.76 16.74
CA SER A 96 -10.26 -5.62 15.78
C SER A 96 -9.46 -4.35 16.08
N THR A 97 -8.39 -4.14 15.33
CA THR A 97 -7.55 -2.94 15.39
C THR A 97 -7.59 -2.18 14.08
N ARG A 98 -7.70 -0.85 14.16
CA ARG A 98 -7.39 0.07 13.06
C ARG A 98 -6.38 1.08 13.55
N VAL A 99 -5.25 1.15 12.87
CA VAL A 99 -4.15 2.04 13.25
C VAL A 99 -3.82 3.01 12.11
N SER A 100 -3.44 4.24 12.44
CA SER A 100 -2.98 5.24 11.48
C SER A 100 -1.70 5.90 11.99
N SER A 101 -0.75 6.16 11.09
CA SER A 101 0.48 6.87 11.46
C SER A 101 0.13 8.25 12.00
N LYS A 102 0.88 8.71 13.00
CA LYS A 102 0.78 10.09 13.50
C LYS A 102 1.40 11.09 12.51
N LYS A 103 2.49 10.69 11.87
CA LYS A 103 3.13 11.45 10.81
C LYS A 103 2.35 11.31 9.50
N VAL A 104 2.25 12.41 8.77
CA VAL A 104 1.63 12.49 7.45
C VAL A 104 2.69 12.76 6.39
N TYR A 105 2.44 12.28 5.18
CA TYR A 105 3.37 12.36 4.06
C TYR A 105 2.62 12.86 2.81
N THR A 106 3.34 13.52 1.90
CA THR A 106 2.78 14.01 0.62
C THR A 106 3.39 13.31 -0.58
N HIS A 107 4.63 12.80 -0.46
CA HIS A 107 5.31 12.01 -1.47
C HIS A 107 6.32 11.12 -0.75
N GLY A 108 6.77 10.07 -1.42
CA GLY A 108 7.81 9.18 -0.90
C GLY A 108 7.78 7.80 -1.53
N LEU A 109 8.78 7.01 -1.16
CA LEU A 109 8.77 5.57 -1.33
C LEU A 109 8.44 4.98 0.05
N PHE A 110 7.34 4.26 0.13
CA PHE A 110 6.88 3.60 1.34
C PHE A 110 7.06 2.10 1.19
N ILE A 111 7.52 1.44 2.24
CA ILE A 111 7.91 0.03 2.19
C ILE A 111 7.37 -0.67 3.43
N ALA A 112 6.57 -1.70 3.19
CA ALA A 112 6.00 -2.56 4.21
C ALA A 112 6.49 -3.99 3.99
N ASP A 113 7.44 -4.42 4.82
CA ASP A 113 7.82 -5.83 4.95
C ASP A 113 6.82 -6.54 5.86
N ILE A 114 6.01 -7.43 5.29
CA ILE A 114 4.90 -8.09 5.97
C ILE A 114 5.13 -9.59 5.94
N ALA A 115 5.19 -10.20 7.11
CA ALA A 115 5.35 -11.66 7.24
C ALA A 115 4.01 -12.41 7.12
N HIS A 116 2.89 -11.78 7.44
CA HIS A 116 1.56 -12.38 7.42
C HIS A 116 0.48 -11.28 7.34
N MET A 117 -0.64 -11.57 6.66
CA MET A 117 -1.82 -10.69 6.58
C MET A 117 -3.12 -11.45 6.88
N PRO A 118 -4.24 -10.77 7.17
CA PRO A 118 -5.51 -11.44 7.44
C PRO A 118 -6.09 -12.19 6.22
N GLU A 119 -6.91 -13.20 6.50
CA GLU A 119 -7.64 -13.97 5.48
C GLU A 119 -8.95 -14.55 6.07
N GLY A 120 -9.92 -14.89 5.20
CA GLY A 120 -11.11 -15.67 5.57
C GLY A 120 -12.45 -14.99 5.27
N CYS A 121 -13.52 -15.79 5.23
CA CYS A 121 -14.88 -15.30 4.96
C CYS A 121 -15.32 -14.24 5.97
N GLY A 122 -15.95 -13.15 5.48
CA GLY A 122 -16.41 -12.03 6.31
C GLY A 122 -15.31 -11.06 6.75
N THR A 123 -14.05 -11.29 6.35
CA THR A 123 -12.95 -10.34 6.60
C THR A 123 -12.82 -9.31 5.47
N TRP A 124 -12.31 -8.13 5.79
CA TRP A 124 -11.93 -7.08 4.83
C TRP A 124 -10.68 -6.36 5.38
N PRO A 125 -9.48 -6.93 5.20
CA PRO A 125 -8.24 -6.27 5.59
C PRO A 125 -7.81 -5.22 4.56
N ALA A 126 -7.15 -4.17 5.03
CA ALA A 126 -6.56 -3.15 4.16
C ALA A 126 -5.23 -2.61 4.72
N LEU A 127 -4.26 -2.39 3.82
CA LEU A 127 -3.12 -1.49 4.00
C LEU A 127 -3.28 -0.35 3.00
N TRP A 128 -3.50 0.85 3.51
CA TRP A 128 -3.91 1.98 2.70
C TRP A 128 -3.42 3.30 3.30
N SER A 129 -3.45 4.35 2.49
CA SER A 129 -3.17 5.72 2.91
C SER A 129 -4.32 6.63 2.50
N PHE A 130 -4.60 7.67 3.30
CA PHE A 130 -5.69 8.60 3.05
C PHE A 130 -5.39 10.01 3.52
N GLY A 131 -6.01 10.98 2.88
CA GLY A 131 -5.94 12.38 3.26
C GLY A 131 -7.04 12.81 4.24
N PRO A 132 -6.92 14.01 4.84
CA PRO A 132 -7.79 14.47 5.92
C PRO A 132 -9.24 14.75 5.51
N SER A 133 -9.55 14.96 4.22
CA SER A 133 -10.91 15.14 3.71
C SER A 133 -11.16 14.15 2.57
N TRP A 134 -11.77 13.02 2.88
CA TRP A 134 -12.08 11.99 1.89
C TRP A 134 -13.35 12.34 1.08
N PRO A 135 -13.40 12.10 -0.25
CA PRO A 135 -12.31 11.64 -1.12
C PRO A 135 -11.47 12.80 -1.70
N ALA A 136 -11.70 14.05 -1.27
CA ALA A 136 -11.08 15.24 -1.84
C ALA A 136 -9.53 15.25 -1.72
N ASN A 137 -8.97 14.62 -0.70
CA ASN A 137 -7.51 14.45 -0.52
C ASN A 137 -7.02 13.04 -0.91
N GLY A 138 -7.92 12.23 -1.44
CA GLY A 138 -7.65 10.91 -1.99
C GLY A 138 -7.33 9.81 -0.97
N GLU A 139 -7.25 8.62 -1.53
CA GLU A 139 -6.98 7.35 -0.88
C GLU A 139 -6.19 6.45 -1.83
N ILE A 140 -5.24 5.69 -1.29
CA ILE A 140 -4.44 4.71 -2.02
C ILE A 140 -4.52 3.39 -1.27
N ASP A 141 -5.22 2.40 -1.83
CA ASP A 141 -5.33 1.06 -1.28
C ASP A 141 -4.25 0.17 -1.90
N VAL A 142 -3.22 -0.11 -1.10
CA VAL A 142 -2.03 -0.85 -1.53
C VAL A 142 -2.28 -2.35 -1.41
N ILE A 143 -2.93 -2.75 -0.31
CA ILE A 143 -3.40 -4.11 -0.10
C ILE A 143 -4.87 -4.02 0.29
N GLU A 144 -5.76 -4.63 -0.48
CA GLU A 144 -7.17 -4.72 -0.16
C GLU A 144 -7.79 -6.00 -0.73
N GLY A 145 -8.70 -6.59 0.04
CA GLY A 145 -9.53 -7.68 -0.42
C GLY A 145 -10.65 -7.99 0.58
N VAL A 146 -11.62 -8.78 0.13
CA VAL A 146 -12.78 -9.15 0.94
C VAL A 146 -12.99 -10.65 0.95
N ASN A 147 -13.55 -11.16 2.04
CA ASN A 147 -13.94 -12.56 2.21
C ASN A 147 -12.78 -13.53 1.91
N ALA A 148 -13.08 -14.61 1.19
CA ALA A 148 -12.11 -15.61 0.74
C ALA A 148 -11.40 -15.20 -0.57
N GLY A 149 -11.22 -13.89 -0.81
CA GLY A 149 -10.40 -13.39 -1.92
C GLY A 149 -8.98 -13.93 -1.86
N THR A 150 -8.39 -14.20 -3.02
CA THR A 150 -7.06 -14.87 -3.14
C THR A 150 -6.03 -14.05 -3.91
N THR A 151 -6.41 -12.88 -4.40
CA THR A 151 -5.52 -11.95 -5.10
C THR A 151 -5.77 -10.55 -4.60
N ASN A 152 -4.73 -9.71 -4.64
CA ASN A 152 -4.83 -8.34 -4.18
C ASN A 152 -5.67 -7.48 -5.13
N GLN A 153 -6.38 -6.51 -4.56
CA GLN A 153 -7.00 -5.40 -5.27
C GLN A 153 -6.28 -4.12 -4.88
N VAL A 154 -5.93 -3.31 -5.87
CA VAL A 154 -5.29 -2.02 -5.69
C VAL A 154 -6.23 -0.95 -6.21
N THR A 155 -6.59 0.02 -5.39
CA THR A 155 -7.61 1.02 -5.73
C THR A 155 -7.11 2.42 -5.38
N LEU A 156 -7.51 3.40 -6.20
CA LEU A 156 -7.37 4.81 -5.88
C LEU A 156 -8.75 5.44 -5.81
N HIS A 157 -8.96 6.26 -4.79
CA HIS A 157 -10.14 7.10 -4.64
C HIS A 157 -9.71 8.56 -4.65
N THR A 158 -10.38 9.40 -5.42
CA THR A 158 -10.01 10.81 -5.62
C THR A 158 -11.24 11.68 -5.83
N SER A 159 -11.06 13.00 -5.87
CA SER A 159 -12.04 13.92 -6.47
C SER A 159 -12.12 13.73 -8.00
N GLN A 160 -13.14 14.32 -8.63
CA GLN A 160 -13.31 14.30 -10.08
C GLN A 160 -12.05 14.73 -10.85
N GLY A 161 -11.84 14.12 -12.01
CA GLY A 161 -10.80 14.52 -12.97
C GLY A 161 -9.54 13.65 -12.98
N CYS A 162 -9.45 12.62 -12.13
CA CYS A 162 -8.36 11.64 -12.16
C CYS A 162 -8.81 10.36 -12.87
N VAL A 163 -8.12 10.01 -13.96
CA VAL A 163 -8.34 8.77 -14.71
C VAL A 163 -7.02 8.05 -14.87
N MET A 164 -6.94 6.80 -14.41
CA MET A 164 -5.75 5.98 -14.55
C MET A 164 -5.78 5.13 -15.82
N SER A 165 -4.60 4.67 -16.24
CA SER A 165 -4.45 3.67 -17.31
C SER A 165 -3.67 2.46 -16.77
N ASN A 166 -3.73 1.33 -17.49
CA ASN A 166 -2.95 0.14 -17.15
C ASN A 166 -1.53 0.15 -17.73
N SER A 167 -1.09 1.30 -18.28
CA SER A 167 0.22 1.39 -18.95
C SER A 167 1.35 1.20 -17.94
N GLY A 168 2.37 0.43 -18.31
CA GLY A 168 3.52 0.14 -17.45
C GLY A 168 3.27 -0.88 -16.35
N SER A 169 2.05 -1.44 -16.25
CA SER A 169 1.76 -2.53 -15.31
C SER A 169 2.21 -3.89 -15.88
N ASP A 170 2.51 -4.84 -14.99
CA ASP A 170 2.84 -6.21 -15.37
C ASP A 170 1.71 -6.87 -16.16
N ALA A 171 2.05 -7.83 -17.03
CA ALA A 171 1.08 -8.58 -17.85
C ALA A 171 0.04 -9.37 -17.01
N GLY A 172 0.30 -9.57 -15.72
CA GLY A 172 -0.61 -10.15 -14.75
C GLY A 172 -1.64 -9.18 -14.16
N THR A 173 -1.55 -7.89 -14.47
CA THR A 173 -2.37 -6.82 -13.88
C THR A 173 -3.45 -6.37 -14.85
N THR A 174 -4.70 -6.36 -14.38
CA THR A 174 -5.88 -6.02 -15.17
C THR A 174 -6.56 -4.80 -14.57
N LEU A 175 -6.75 -3.77 -15.40
CA LEU A 175 -7.54 -2.60 -15.04
C LEU A 175 -9.03 -2.97 -14.98
N VAL A 176 -9.65 -2.72 -13.83
CA VAL A 176 -11.06 -3.02 -13.57
C VAL A 176 -11.93 -1.77 -13.75
N GLY A 177 -11.39 -0.60 -13.40
CA GLY A 177 -12.02 0.70 -13.61
C GLY A 177 -10.97 1.79 -13.71
N SER A 178 -11.18 2.76 -14.61
CA SER A 178 -10.21 3.83 -14.87
C SER A 178 -10.54 5.15 -14.17
N ASP A 179 -11.81 5.43 -13.88
CA ASP A 179 -12.25 6.68 -13.25
C ASP A 179 -12.09 6.63 -11.73
N CYS A 180 -11.15 7.40 -11.20
CA CYS A 180 -10.80 7.37 -9.78
C CYS A 180 -11.80 8.14 -8.90
N ASN A 181 -12.84 8.74 -9.48
CA ASN A 181 -14.00 9.28 -8.77
C ASN A 181 -15.28 8.47 -9.02
N ALA A 182 -15.19 7.28 -9.64
CA ALA A 182 -16.35 6.42 -9.84
C ALA A 182 -17.12 6.20 -8.52
N GLY A 183 -18.45 6.24 -8.58
CA GLY A 183 -19.29 6.15 -7.38
C GLY A 183 -19.13 7.33 -6.41
N GLY A 184 -18.73 8.51 -6.90
CA GLY A 184 -18.43 9.68 -6.08
C GLY A 184 -17.16 9.50 -5.24
N GLY A 185 -16.25 8.65 -5.70
CA GLY A 185 -15.07 8.22 -4.95
C GLY A 185 -15.27 6.91 -4.18
N ASN A 186 -16.47 6.36 -4.02
CA ASN A 186 -16.63 5.08 -3.31
C ASN A 186 -16.17 3.84 -4.11
N THR A 187 -16.31 3.89 -5.44
CA THR A 187 -15.87 2.79 -6.31
C THR A 187 -14.42 2.96 -6.72
N GLY A 188 -14.01 4.19 -7.01
CA GLY A 188 -12.64 4.50 -7.42
C GLY A 188 -12.23 3.83 -8.74
N CYS A 189 -10.93 3.92 -9.01
CA CYS A 189 -10.28 3.24 -10.12
C CYS A 189 -9.36 2.18 -9.55
N GLY A 190 -9.32 1.01 -10.16
CA GLY A 190 -8.63 -0.11 -9.54
C GLY A 190 -8.10 -1.14 -10.52
N GLN A 191 -7.13 -1.88 -10.02
CA GLN A 191 -6.47 -2.98 -10.70
C GLN A 191 -6.59 -4.25 -9.88
N THR A 192 -6.70 -5.37 -10.58
CA THR A 192 -6.58 -6.71 -10.00
C THR A 192 -5.34 -7.39 -10.55
N VAL A 193 -4.74 -8.26 -9.75
CA VAL A 193 -3.56 -9.04 -10.14
C VAL A 193 -3.92 -10.52 -10.24
N LYS A 194 -3.32 -11.24 -11.19
CA LYS A 194 -3.47 -12.70 -11.33
C LYS A 194 -2.64 -13.50 -10.32
N ASN A 195 -1.56 -12.91 -9.82
CA ASN A 195 -0.64 -13.58 -8.91
C ASN A 195 -1.27 -13.73 -7.52
N THR A 196 -1.55 -14.96 -7.10
CA THR A 196 -2.16 -15.23 -5.78
C THR A 196 -1.20 -15.00 -4.62
N ALA A 197 0.12 -15.04 -4.83
CA ALA A 197 1.11 -14.77 -3.78
C ALA A 197 1.03 -13.34 -3.23
N THR A 198 0.24 -12.47 -3.85
CA THR A 198 0.04 -11.08 -3.45
C THR A 198 -0.89 -10.94 -2.24
N TYR A 199 -1.76 -11.92 -1.94
CA TYR A 199 -2.80 -11.73 -0.93
C TYR A 199 -3.17 -13.00 -0.17
N GLY A 200 -3.56 -12.83 1.09
CA GLY A 200 -4.21 -13.84 1.93
C GLY A 200 -3.44 -15.18 2.00
N PRO A 201 -4.10 -16.33 1.74
CA PRO A 201 -3.51 -17.65 1.99
C PRO A 201 -2.20 -17.92 1.28
N ALA A 202 -2.08 -17.55 0.00
CA ALA A 202 -0.86 -17.81 -0.77
C ALA A 202 0.28 -16.86 -0.38
N PHE A 203 -0.04 -15.61 0.00
CA PHE A 203 0.94 -14.70 0.60
C PHE A 203 1.47 -15.26 1.92
N ASN A 204 0.57 -15.68 2.82
CA ASN A 204 0.90 -16.22 4.13
C ASN A 204 1.72 -17.52 4.03
N ALA A 205 1.32 -18.44 3.14
CA ALA A 205 2.04 -19.69 2.91
C ALA A 205 3.46 -19.49 2.35
N ALA A 206 3.71 -18.37 1.65
CA ALA A 206 5.04 -18.01 1.15
C ALA A 206 5.93 -17.30 2.18
N GLY A 207 5.46 -17.11 3.43
CA GLY A 207 6.17 -16.30 4.44
C GLY A 207 6.07 -14.79 4.18
N GLY A 208 5.03 -14.39 3.45
CA GLY A 208 4.73 -13.02 3.09
C GLY A 208 5.64 -12.43 2.03
N GLY A 209 5.95 -11.14 2.17
CA GLY A 209 6.72 -10.38 1.20
C GLY A 209 6.75 -8.89 1.52
N VAL A 210 7.28 -8.12 0.58
CA VAL A 210 7.37 -6.66 0.67
C VAL A 210 6.37 -6.04 -0.29
N TYR A 211 5.55 -5.14 0.23
CA TYR A 211 4.83 -4.16 -0.56
C TYR A 211 5.58 -2.84 -0.53
N ALA A 212 5.86 -2.29 -1.70
CA ALA A 212 6.43 -0.96 -1.84
C ALA A 212 5.53 -0.11 -2.71
N TRP A 213 5.31 1.14 -2.34
CA TRP A 213 4.58 2.08 -3.19
C TRP A 213 5.29 3.41 -3.26
N GLU A 214 5.50 3.86 -4.49
CA GLU A 214 6.14 5.12 -4.81
C GLU A 214 5.05 6.12 -5.17
N TRP A 215 5.00 7.23 -4.43
CA TRP A 215 4.09 8.33 -4.69
C TRP A 215 4.89 9.57 -5.07
N THR A 216 4.77 9.97 -6.34
CA THR A 216 5.36 11.19 -6.89
C THR A 216 4.26 12.14 -7.35
N SER A 217 4.62 13.34 -7.79
CA SER A 217 3.65 14.28 -8.36
C SER A 217 3.12 13.86 -9.74
N SER A 218 3.70 12.81 -10.35
CA SER A 218 3.34 12.36 -11.70
C SER A 218 2.68 11.00 -11.74
N TYR A 219 2.95 10.14 -10.76
CA TYR A 219 2.42 8.79 -10.72
C TYR A 219 2.40 8.21 -9.30
N ILE A 220 1.59 7.16 -9.17
CA ILE A 220 1.65 6.21 -8.06
C ILE A 220 1.98 4.85 -8.69
N ALA A 221 3.00 4.18 -8.16
CA ALA A 221 3.38 2.84 -8.59
C ALA A 221 3.44 1.92 -7.37
N ILE A 222 2.81 0.75 -7.46
CA ILE A 222 2.75 -0.23 -6.37
C ILE A 222 3.42 -1.52 -6.83
N TYR A 223 4.33 -2.01 -6.01
CA TYR A 223 5.15 -3.18 -6.26
C TYR A 223 4.95 -4.20 -5.15
N PHE A 224 4.93 -5.48 -5.55
CA PHE A 224 4.98 -6.61 -4.65
C PHE A 224 6.21 -7.46 -4.95
N PHE A 225 6.98 -7.77 -3.90
CA PHE A 225 8.09 -8.70 -3.95
C PHE A 225 7.81 -9.85 -3.00
N SER A 226 7.79 -11.08 -3.52
CA SER A 226 7.66 -12.26 -2.67
C SER A 226 8.86 -12.35 -1.72
N ARG A 227 8.69 -13.00 -0.56
CA ARG A 227 9.74 -13.16 0.45
C ARG A 227 11.11 -13.57 -0.10
N THR A 228 11.16 -14.39 -1.13
CA THR A 228 12.38 -14.92 -1.74
C THR A 228 12.95 -14.08 -2.90
N ALA A 229 12.28 -12.99 -3.28
CA ALA A 229 12.63 -12.15 -4.42
C ALA A 229 12.66 -10.64 -4.07
N ILE A 230 12.92 -10.31 -2.81
CA ILE A 230 13.06 -8.94 -2.35
C ILE A 230 14.36 -8.35 -2.92
N PRO A 231 14.32 -7.20 -3.64
CA PRO A 231 15.51 -6.51 -4.11
C PRO A 231 16.43 -6.12 -2.95
N ALA A 232 17.75 -6.27 -3.12
CA ALA A 232 18.72 -5.97 -2.07
C ALA A 232 18.78 -4.48 -1.68
N ASN A 233 18.26 -3.61 -2.54
CA ASN A 233 18.22 -2.16 -2.37
C ASN A 233 16.81 -1.63 -2.09
N ILE A 234 15.88 -2.52 -1.71
CA ILE A 234 14.56 -2.11 -1.21
C ILE A 234 14.75 -1.27 0.05
#